data_AF-E6UIP5-F1
#
_entry.id   AF-E6UIP5-F1
#
_cell.length_a   1.000
_cell.length_b   1.000
_cell.length_c   1.000
_cell.angle_alpha   90.00
_cell.angle_beta   90.00
_cell.angle_gamma   90.00
#
_symmetry.space_group_name_H-M   'P 1'
#
loop_
_entity.id
_entity.type
_entity.pdbx_description
1 polymer ?
#
loop_
_entity_poly.entity_id
_entity_poly.type
_entity_poly.pdbx_seq_one_letter_code
_entity_poly.pdbx_strand_id
1 'polypeptide(L)'
;MNLSRTILDGIVLSILFNAVVGLFFFVVPQAYAMMFPKGIKKAAKPYVKRKELRVMHLVLYPLYLLMFMYMALSAHLVGVRDFCDLFWTGYIEMMFVSISDFFLLDVLGRIYVKDKGLIKGAENHPGWEWKEWKKLAIPEHGIFWTFLFCPLTGLIVAGIGALLG
;
A
#
# COMPACT_ATOMS: atom_id res chain seq x y z
N MET A 1 -14.53 11.96 -16.10
CA MET A 1 -14.20 10.85 -15.18
C MET A 1 -15.50 10.19 -14.75
N ASN A 2 -15.53 8.88 -14.53
CA ASN A 2 -16.71 8.21 -13.95
C ASN A 2 -16.53 8.08 -12.43
N LEU A 3 -17.10 9.03 -11.67
CA LEU A 3 -16.91 9.11 -10.22
C LEU A 3 -17.45 7.89 -9.47
N SER A 4 -18.62 7.38 -9.86
CA SER A 4 -19.21 6.20 -9.20
C SER A 4 -18.31 4.97 -9.39
N ARG A 5 -17.81 4.74 -10.60
CA ARG A 5 -16.85 3.67 -10.88
C ARG A 5 -15.56 3.84 -10.07
N THR A 6 -15.00 5.04 -10.09
CA THR A 6 -13.74 5.38 -9.37
C THR A 6 -13.85 5.10 -7.87
N ILE A 7 -14.98 5.45 -7.25
CA ILE A 7 -15.21 5.19 -5.81
C ILE A 7 -15.31 3.68 -5.54
N LEU A 8 -16.08 2.95 -6.36
CA LEU A 8 -16.26 1.51 -6.19
C LEU A 8 -14.94 0.75 -6.37
N ASP A 9 -14.18 1.10 -7.40
CA ASP A 9 -12.88 0.51 -7.68
C ASP A 9 -11.87 0.85 -6.58
N GLY A 10 -11.86 2.08 -6.07
CA GLY A 10 -11.07 2.48 -4.90
C GLY A 10 -11.36 1.63 -3.65
N ILE A 11 -12.64 1.33 -3.38
CA ILE A 11 -13.03 0.42 -2.28
C ILE A 11 -12.54 -1.01 -2.54
N VAL A 12 -12.75 -1.54 -3.75
CA VAL A 12 -12.31 -2.90 -4.12
C VAL A 12 -10.80 -3.04 -3.98
N LEU A 13 -10.04 -2.09 -4.51
CA LEU A 13 -8.59 -2.07 -4.44
C LEU A 13 -8.09 -1.93 -3.00
N SER A 14 -8.77 -1.14 -2.18
CA SER A 14 -8.49 -1.03 -0.74
C SER A 14 -8.62 -2.40 -0.05
N ILE A 15 -9.72 -3.12 -0.30
CA ILE A 15 -9.95 -4.45 0.28
C ILE A 15 -8.87 -5.43 -0.19
N LEU A 16 -8.61 -5.49 -1.50
CA LEU A 16 -7.66 -6.43 -2.09
C LEU A 16 -6.23 -6.16 -1.60
N PHE A 17 -5.79 -4.90 -1.63
CA PHE A 17 -4.45 -4.52 -1.17
C PHE A 17 -4.24 -4.90 0.29
N ASN A 18 -5.14 -4.45 1.18
CA ASN A 18 -5.02 -4.68 2.61
C ASN A 18 -5.10 -6.18 2.95
N ALA A 19 -5.96 -6.95 2.27
CA ALA A 19 -6.06 -8.38 2.47
C ALA A 19 -4.77 -9.11 2.05
N VAL A 20 -4.25 -8.81 0.86
CA VAL A 20 -3.02 -9.46 0.35
C VAL A 20 -1.82 -9.10 1.22
N VAL A 21 -1.62 -7.81 1.48
CA VAL A 21 -0.50 -7.33 2.31
C VAL A 21 -0.60 -7.87 3.74
N GLY A 22 -1.79 -7.80 4.35
CA GLY A 22 -2.02 -8.33 5.70
C GLY A 22 -1.81 -9.84 5.80
N LEU A 23 -2.30 -10.63 4.83
CA LEU A 23 -2.09 -12.07 4.82
C LEU A 23 -0.62 -12.44 4.68
N PHE A 24 0.09 -11.83 3.73
CA PHE A 24 1.51 -12.13 3.51
C PHE A 24 2.42 -11.58 4.60
N PHE A 25 1.99 -10.55 5.32
CA PHE A 25 2.63 -10.15 6.57
C PHE A 25 2.69 -11.33 7.55
N PHE A 26 1.63 -12.13 7.70
CA PHE A 26 1.66 -13.28 8.60
C PHE A 26 2.51 -14.45 8.09
N VAL A 27 2.73 -14.56 6.78
CA VAL A 27 3.57 -15.61 6.19
C VAL A 27 5.06 -15.29 6.34
N VAL A 28 5.45 -14.03 6.11
CA VAL A 28 6.86 -13.59 6.19
C VAL A 28 7.01 -12.30 7.01
N PRO A 29 6.63 -12.30 8.31
CA PRO A 29 6.53 -11.08 9.13
C PRO A 29 7.86 -10.32 9.23
N GLN A 30 8.97 -11.04 9.26
CA GLN A 30 10.31 -10.44 9.34
C GLN A 30 10.70 -9.69 8.07
N ALA A 31 10.24 -10.13 6.89
CA ALA A 31 10.47 -9.37 5.67
C ALA A 31 9.70 -8.04 5.71
N TYR A 32 8.43 -8.08 6.12
CA TYR A 32 7.60 -6.88 6.22
C TYR A 32 8.06 -5.90 7.30
N ALA A 33 8.73 -6.37 8.37
CA ALA A 33 9.37 -5.49 9.34
C ALA A 33 10.42 -4.54 8.70
N MET A 34 10.88 -4.82 7.48
CA MET A 34 11.77 -3.92 6.73
C MET A 34 11.08 -2.69 6.14
N MET A 35 9.73 -2.66 6.15
CA MET A 35 8.90 -1.51 5.79
C MET A 35 8.57 -0.63 7.00
N PHE A 36 8.81 -1.12 8.22
CA PHE A 36 8.48 -0.41 9.46
C PHE A 36 9.48 0.71 9.80
N PRO A 37 9.15 1.58 10.79
CA PRO A 37 10.04 2.61 11.29
C PRO A 37 11.49 2.16 11.50
N LYS A 38 12.45 3.06 11.25
CA LYS A 38 13.90 2.77 11.25
C LYS A 38 14.36 1.98 12.49
N GLY A 39 13.81 2.24 13.68
CA GLY A 39 14.15 1.52 14.91
C GLY A 39 13.74 0.04 14.87
N ILE A 40 12.47 -0.23 14.57
CA ILE A 40 11.93 -1.60 14.45
C ILE A 40 12.64 -2.35 13.32
N LYS A 41 12.82 -1.70 12.17
CA LYS A 41 13.58 -2.24 11.05
C LYS A 41 14.99 -2.68 11.45
N LYS A 42 15.72 -1.85 12.18
CA LYS A 42 17.07 -2.18 12.66
C LYS A 42 17.06 -3.36 13.64
N ALA A 43 16.09 -3.39 14.54
CA ALA A 43 15.96 -4.43 15.55
C ALA A 43 15.58 -5.79 14.94
N ALA A 44 14.72 -5.79 13.91
CA ALA A 44 14.30 -6.99 13.19
C ALA A 44 15.36 -7.51 12.20
N LYS A 45 16.20 -6.63 11.64
CA LYS A 45 17.15 -6.95 10.56
C LYS A 45 18.00 -8.22 10.76
N PRO A 46 18.55 -8.54 11.95
CA PRO A 46 19.33 -9.76 12.17
C PRO A 46 18.55 -11.06 11.92
N TYR A 47 17.22 -11.00 12.03
CA TYR A 47 16.33 -12.14 11.91
C TYR A 47 15.71 -12.29 10.51
N VAL A 48 15.99 -11.36 9.59
CA VAL A 48 15.41 -11.34 8.24
C VAL A 48 16.20 -12.25 7.30
N LYS A 49 15.52 -13.20 6.67
CA LYS A 49 16.14 -14.07 5.65
C LYS A 49 15.99 -13.47 4.25
N ARG A 50 17.05 -13.56 3.43
CA ARG A 50 17.01 -13.10 2.02
C ARG A 50 15.89 -13.74 1.21
N LYS A 51 15.57 -15.01 1.47
CA LYS A 51 14.46 -15.72 0.80
C LYS A 51 13.11 -15.08 1.12
N GLU A 52 12.88 -14.67 2.37
CA GLU A 52 11.62 -14.03 2.80
C GLU A 52 11.44 -12.66 2.15
N LEU A 53 12.53 -11.87 2.03
CA LEU A 53 12.51 -10.61 1.28
C LEU A 53 12.13 -10.82 -0.20
N ARG A 54 12.65 -11.89 -0.81
CA ARG A 54 12.29 -12.22 -2.20
C ARG A 54 10.81 -12.56 -2.31
N VAL A 55 10.26 -13.32 -1.36
CA VAL A 55 8.82 -13.63 -1.32
C VAL A 55 8.01 -12.34 -1.20
N MET A 56 8.36 -11.45 -0.26
CA MET A 56 7.68 -10.16 -0.10
C MET A 56 7.69 -9.34 -1.39
N HIS A 57 8.83 -9.20 -2.07
CA HIS A 57 8.89 -8.47 -3.35
C HIS A 57 8.08 -9.14 -4.47
N LEU A 58 8.09 -10.47 -4.54
CA LEU A 58 7.29 -11.23 -5.50
C LEU A 58 5.78 -11.14 -5.24
N VAL A 59 5.37 -10.69 -4.06
CA VAL A 59 3.96 -10.40 -3.75
C VAL A 59 3.65 -8.94 -4.06
N LEU A 60 4.45 -8.00 -3.54
CA LEU A 60 4.16 -6.57 -3.63
C LEU A 60 4.29 -6.03 -5.06
N TYR A 61 5.31 -6.40 -5.83
CA TYR A 61 5.48 -5.85 -7.18
C TYR A 61 4.37 -6.29 -8.14
N PRO A 62 4.00 -7.58 -8.22
CA PRO A 62 2.86 -7.98 -9.04
C PRO A 62 1.55 -7.40 -8.54
N LEU A 63 1.36 -7.25 -7.22
CA LEU A 63 0.16 -6.61 -6.66
C LEU A 63 -0.01 -5.20 -7.20
N TYR A 64 1.00 -4.33 -7.09
CA TYR A 64 0.91 -2.96 -7.62
C TYR A 64 0.71 -2.93 -9.13
N LEU A 65 1.42 -3.78 -9.89
CA LEU A 65 1.25 -3.85 -11.33
C LEU A 65 -0.19 -4.22 -11.72
N LEU A 66 -0.74 -5.26 -11.09
CA LEU A 66 -2.11 -5.71 -11.33
C LEU A 66 -3.13 -4.66 -10.94
N MET A 67 -2.89 -3.92 -9.85
CA MET A 67 -3.74 -2.80 -9.45
C MET A 67 -3.74 -1.71 -10.51
N PHE A 68 -2.58 -1.25 -10.99
CA PHE A 68 -2.52 -0.21 -12.03
C PHE A 68 -3.21 -0.65 -13.33
N MET A 69 -3.03 -1.92 -13.73
CA MET A 69 -3.72 -2.48 -14.87
C MET A 69 -5.24 -2.53 -14.65
N TYR A 70 -5.70 -2.93 -13.46
CA TYR A 70 -7.11 -2.95 -13.11
C TYR A 70 -7.72 -1.55 -13.19
N MET A 71 -7.09 -0.55 -12.58
CA MET A 71 -7.55 0.84 -12.58
C MET A 71 -7.77 1.35 -14.02
N ALA A 72 -6.77 1.18 -14.89
CA ALA A 72 -6.84 1.62 -16.28
C ALA A 72 -7.88 0.86 -17.10
N LEU A 73 -7.93 -0.47 -16.97
CA LEU A 73 -8.88 -1.32 -17.70
C LEU A 73 -10.32 -1.04 -17.26
N SER A 74 -10.56 -0.92 -15.96
CA SER A 74 -11.89 -0.64 -15.41
C SER A 74 -12.43 0.72 -15.90
N ALA A 75 -11.59 1.75 -15.89
CA ALA A 75 -11.91 3.06 -16.43
C ALA A 75 -12.25 2.99 -17.94
N HIS A 76 -11.42 2.28 -18.71
CA HIS A 76 -11.62 2.12 -20.15
C HIS A 76 -12.93 1.36 -20.46
N LEU A 77 -13.27 0.32 -19.68
CA LEU A 77 -14.50 -0.46 -19.86
C LEU A 77 -15.79 0.37 -19.65
N VAL A 78 -15.73 1.44 -18.86
CA VAL A 78 -16.84 2.38 -18.69
C VAL A 78 -16.74 3.61 -19.60
N GLY A 79 -15.85 3.58 -20.59
CA GLY A 79 -15.71 4.60 -21.62
C GLY A 79 -14.89 5.83 -21.21
N VAL A 80 -14.15 5.79 -20.09
CA VAL A 80 -13.23 6.87 -19.71
C VAL A 80 -11.95 6.73 -20.52
N ARG A 81 -11.65 7.72 -21.38
CA ARG A 81 -10.49 7.70 -22.29
C ARG A 81 -9.60 8.93 -22.19
N ASP A 82 -10.13 10.05 -21.73
CA ASP A 82 -9.37 11.30 -21.64
C ASP A 82 -8.25 11.19 -20.61
N PHE A 83 -7.04 11.67 -20.97
CA PHE A 83 -5.85 11.60 -20.12
C PHE A 83 -6.08 12.19 -18.73
N CYS A 84 -6.68 13.39 -18.67
CA CYS A 84 -6.95 14.06 -17.40
C CYS A 84 -7.92 13.25 -16.52
N ASP A 85 -8.93 12.63 -17.13
CA ASP A 85 -9.89 11.82 -16.40
C ASP A 85 -9.27 10.54 -15.86
N LEU A 86 -8.46 9.86 -16.68
CA LEU A 86 -7.70 8.67 -16.26
C LEU A 86 -6.69 8.99 -15.15
N PHE A 87 -6.04 10.16 -15.23
CA PHE A 87 -5.14 10.64 -14.19
C PHE A 87 -5.87 10.77 -12.86
N TRP A 88 -7.02 11.45 -12.85
CA TRP A 88 -7.80 11.63 -11.63
C TRP A 88 -8.40 10.33 -11.11
N THR A 89 -8.81 9.42 -12.00
CA THR A 89 -9.25 8.07 -11.60
C THR A 89 -8.14 7.34 -10.84
N GLY A 90 -6.96 7.19 -11.43
CA GLY A 90 -5.84 6.51 -10.79
C GLY A 90 -5.37 7.20 -9.50
N TYR A 91 -5.35 8.53 -9.49
CA TYR A 91 -5.03 9.31 -8.29
C TYR A 91 -6.01 9.00 -7.15
N ILE A 92 -7.31 9.09 -7.41
CA ILE A 92 -8.34 8.92 -6.38
C ILE A 92 -8.37 7.47 -5.89
N GLU A 93 -8.30 6.49 -6.79
CA GLU A 93 -8.28 5.08 -6.41
C GLU A 93 -7.07 4.74 -5.53
N MET A 94 -5.89 5.27 -5.84
CA MET A 94 -4.71 5.10 -4.98
C MET A 94 -4.84 5.84 -3.65
N MET A 95 -5.51 7.00 -3.61
CA MET A 95 -5.81 7.69 -2.35
C MET A 95 -6.68 6.81 -1.43
N PHE A 96 -7.68 6.09 -1.97
CA PHE A 96 -8.46 5.14 -1.20
C PHE A 96 -7.58 4.03 -0.59
N VAL A 97 -6.67 3.46 -1.39
CA VAL A 97 -5.72 2.44 -0.93
C VAL A 97 -4.82 3.00 0.18
N SER A 98 -4.22 4.18 0.00
CA SER A 98 -3.36 4.81 1.01
C SER A 98 -4.10 5.09 2.32
N ILE A 99 -5.31 5.65 2.24
CA ILE A 99 -6.11 5.95 3.44
C ILE A 99 -6.50 4.67 4.17
N SER A 100 -6.95 3.65 3.44
CA SER A 100 -7.35 2.38 4.04
C SER A 100 -6.17 1.65 4.67
N ASP A 101 -5.01 1.61 4.00
CA ASP A 101 -3.76 1.04 4.52
C ASP A 101 -3.33 1.68 5.84
N PHE A 102 -3.38 3.02 5.90
CA PHE A 102 -3.09 3.77 7.12
C PHE A 102 -3.93 3.29 8.32
N PHE A 103 -5.24 3.13 8.13
CA PHE A 103 -6.12 2.70 9.22
C PHE A 103 -6.01 1.19 9.51
N LEU A 104 -6.00 0.36 8.48
CA LEU A 104 -6.10 -1.09 8.62
C LEU A 104 -4.76 -1.72 9.01
N LEU A 105 -3.69 -1.47 8.28
CA LEU A 105 -2.40 -2.11 8.55
C LEU A 105 -1.55 -1.28 9.50
N ASP A 106 -1.51 0.03 9.31
CA ASP A 106 -0.60 0.93 10.03
C ASP A 106 -1.08 1.30 11.44
N VAL A 107 -2.40 1.34 11.65
CA VAL A 107 -3.01 1.54 12.98
C VAL A 107 -3.43 0.21 13.59
N LEU A 108 -4.39 -0.50 13.01
CA LEU A 108 -4.93 -1.72 13.61
C LEU A 108 -3.95 -2.90 13.53
N GLY A 109 -3.35 -3.12 12.36
CA GLY A 109 -2.33 -4.15 12.14
C GLY A 109 -1.14 -3.97 13.08
N ARG A 110 -0.61 -2.74 13.21
CA ARG A 110 0.44 -2.43 14.19
C ARG A 110 0.10 -2.88 15.61
N ILE A 111 -1.10 -2.56 16.11
CA ILE A 111 -1.53 -2.94 17.46
C ILE A 111 -1.49 -4.46 17.60
N TYR A 112 -2.07 -5.18 16.63
CA TYR A 112 -2.08 -6.63 16.63
C TYR A 112 -0.67 -7.23 16.61
N VAL A 113 0.21 -6.72 15.74
CA VAL A 113 1.59 -7.19 15.59
C VAL A 113 2.41 -6.98 16.86
N LYS A 114 2.25 -5.80 17.49
CA LYS A 114 2.86 -5.49 18.79
C LYS A 114 2.38 -6.46 19.86
N ASP A 115 1.06 -6.59 20.03
CA ASP A 115 0.47 -7.38 21.11
C ASP A 115 0.79 -8.87 21.00
N LYS A 116 0.96 -9.37 19.77
CA LYS A 116 1.32 -10.76 19.49
C LYS A 116 2.84 -11.00 19.42
N GLY A 117 3.67 -9.95 19.49
CA GLY A 117 5.12 -10.07 19.45
C GLY A 117 5.64 -10.74 18.16
N LEU A 118 5.01 -10.47 17.01
CA LEU A 118 5.28 -11.23 15.78
C LEU A 118 6.64 -10.93 15.13
N ILE A 119 7.24 -9.79 15.46
CA ILE A 119 8.53 -9.35 14.92
C ILE A 119 9.65 -9.67 15.90
N LYS A 120 10.48 -10.68 15.58
CA LYS A 120 11.60 -11.03 16.44
C LYS A 120 12.65 -9.94 16.47
N GLY A 121 13.17 -9.66 17.67
CA GLY A 121 14.13 -8.59 17.93
C GLY A 121 13.48 -7.24 18.22
N ALA A 122 12.19 -7.07 17.92
CA ALA A 122 11.47 -5.82 18.12
C ALA A 122 10.32 -5.95 19.12
N GLU A 123 10.13 -7.09 19.80
CA GLU A 123 8.95 -7.43 20.60
C GLU A 123 8.55 -6.32 21.59
N ASN A 124 9.54 -5.72 22.27
CA ASN A 124 9.34 -4.64 23.25
C ASN A 124 9.90 -3.29 22.78
N HIS A 125 10.08 -3.10 21.47
CA HIS A 125 10.73 -1.91 20.95
C HIS A 125 9.83 -0.66 21.13
N PRO A 126 10.34 0.48 21.65
CA PRO A 126 9.53 1.68 21.90
C PRO A 126 8.92 2.29 20.64
N GLY A 127 9.45 1.95 19.47
CA GLY A 127 8.90 2.33 18.17
C GLY A 127 7.48 1.84 17.90
N TRP A 128 6.96 0.85 18.66
CA TRP A 128 5.55 0.44 18.57
C TRP A 128 4.59 1.42 19.23
N GLU A 129 5.10 2.31 20.09
CA GLU A 129 4.28 3.30 20.75
C GLU A 129 3.69 4.28 19.74
N TRP A 130 2.39 4.57 19.87
CA TRP A 130 1.68 5.42 18.93
C TRP A 130 2.36 6.78 18.73
N LYS A 131 2.92 7.35 19.80
CA LYS A 131 3.66 8.61 19.76
C LYS A 131 4.86 8.56 18.82
N GLU A 132 5.56 7.42 18.75
CA GLU A 132 6.71 7.24 17.87
C GLU A 132 6.28 6.81 16.47
N TRP A 133 5.30 5.91 16.36
CA TRP A 133 4.81 5.41 15.08
C TRP A 133 4.23 6.52 14.19
N LYS A 134 3.37 7.38 14.76
CA LYS A 134 2.68 8.43 14.00
C LYS A 134 3.61 9.49 13.41
N LYS A 135 4.85 9.62 13.93
CA LYS A 135 5.85 10.55 13.38
C LYS A 135 6.30 10.18 11.97
N LEU A 136 6.11 8.92 11.57
CA LEU A 136 6.43 8.44 10.23
C LEU A 136 5.15 8.13 9.43
N ALA A 137 4.21 7.39 10.01
CA ALA A 137 2.99 6.98 9.32
C ALA A 137 2.15 8.17 8.80
N ILE A 138 2.02 9.25 9.58
CA ILE A 138 1.23 10.42 9.14
C ILE A 138 1.92 11.17 8.00
N PRO A 139 3.22 11.54 8.07
CA PRO A 139 3.89 12.13 6.91
C PRO A 139 3.97 11.21 5.69
N GLU A 140 4.10 9.90 5.91
CA GLU A 140 4.09 8.91 4.85
C GLU A 140 2.76 8.95 4.09
N HIS A 141 1.64 8.69 4.76
CA HIS A 141 0.34 8.66 4.08
C HIS A 141 -0.19 10.04 3.70
N GLY A 142 -0.01 11.03 4.58
CA GLY A 142 -0.56 12.37 4.40
C GLY A 142 0.21 13.22 3.39
N ILE A 143 1.54 13.00 3.24
CA ILE A 143 2.38 13.80 2.34
C ILE A 143 2.93 12.93 1.21
N PHE A 144 3.71 11.90 1.53
CA PHE A 144 4.44 11.13 0.53
C PHE A 144 3.49 10.35 -0.38
N TRP A 145 2.51 9.65 0.17
CA TRP A 145 1.50 8.97 -0.64
C TRP A 145 0.64 9.96 -1.40
N THR A 146 0.10 10.97 -0.73
CA THR A 146 -0.80 11.98 -1.35
C THR A 146 -0.15 12.76 -2.48
N PHE A 147 1.07 13.25 -2.31
CA PHE A 147 1.70 14.19 -3.26
C PHE A 147 2.75 13.55 -4.16
N LEU A 148 3.14 12.29 -3.94
CA LEU A 148 4.05 11.56 -4.82
C LEU A 148 3.41 10.30 -5.40
N PHE A 149 3.01 9.33 -4.57
CA PHE A 149 2.54 8.04 -5.09
C PHE A 149 1.19 8.13 -5.81
N CYS A 150 0.24 8.91 -5.30
CA CYS A 150 -1.07 9.05 -5.95
C CYS A 150 -0.95 9.78 -7.31
N PRO A 151 -0.21 10.90 -7.44
CA PRO A 151 0.04 11.52 -8.74
C PRO A 151 0.79 10.59 -9.71
N LEU A 152 1.82 9.88 -9.24
CA LEU A 152 2.52 8.90 -10.07
C LEU A 152 1.58 7.79 -10.55
N THR A 153 0.69 7.32 -9.68
CA THR A 153 -0.32 6.32 -10.05
C THR A 153 -1.27 6.88 -11.11
N GLY A 154 -1.75 8.11 -10.94
CA GLY A 154 -2.55 8.79 -11.96
C GLY A 154 -1.84 8.86 -13.31
N LEU A 155 -0.55 9.22 -13.34
CA LEU A 155 0.25 9.24 -14.57
C LEU A 155 0.40 7.86 -15.20
N ILE A 156 0.63 6.81 -14.39
CA ILE A 156 0.74 5.43 -14.87
C ILE A 156 -0.59 4.97 -15.47
N VAL A 157 -1.70 5.19 -14.76
CA VAL A 157 -3.05 4.80 -15.22
C VAL A 157 -3.42 5.53 -16.51
N ALA A 158 -3.15 6.84 -16.60
CA ALA A 158 -3.37 7.61 -17.82
C ALA A 158 -2.46 7.13 -18.97
N GLY A 159 -1.21 6.78 -18.68
CA GLY A 159 -0.28 6.21 -19.65
C GLY A 159 -0.73 4.84 -20.18
N ILE A 160 -1.20 3.96 -19.30
CA ILE A 160 -1.77 2.66 -19.70
C ILE A 160 -3.04 2.87 -20.53
N GLY A 161 -3.94 3.76 -20.09
CA GLY A 161 -5.16 4.06 -20.83
C GLY A 161 -4.89 4.60 -22.23
N ALA A 162 -3.87 5.45 -22.40
CA ALA A 162 -3.45 5.92 -23.73
C ALA A 162 -2.97 4.79 -24.66
N LEU A 163 -2.43 3.69 -24.12
CA LEU A 163 -2.04 2.50 -24.88
C LEU A 163 -3.23 1.60 -25.26
N LEU A 164 -4.35 1.72 -24.55
CA LEU A 164 -5.56 0.92 -24.81
C LEU A 164 -6.45 1.51 -25.93
N GLY A 165 -6.27 2.80 -26.28
CA GLY A 165 -7.12 3.53 -27.23
C GLY A 165 -8.43 4.02 -26.62
#